data_AF-A0AAV1JYY2-F1
#
_entry.id   AF-A0AAV1JYY2-F1
#
_cell.length_a   1.000
_cell.length_b   1.000
_cell.length_c   1.000
_cell.angle_alpha   90.00
_cell.angle_beta   90.00
_cell.angle_gamma   90.00
#
_symmetry.space_group_name_H-M   'P 1'
#
loop_
_entity.id
_entity.type
_entity.pdbx_description
1 polymer ?
#
loop_
_entity_poly.entity_id
_entity_poly.type
_entity_poly.pdbx_seq_one_letter_code
_entity_poly.pdbx_strand_id
1 'polypeptide(L)'
;MGTEAACVLECRRRATIALCSCVPFNMQPQEGEKVCSPEHLYCLNKHREKLTYYNPGSAADSTLDNEKSNGVKCLHCRPDCRHVTFSAAPAHVPYDYAPLKKLFRNKLLDGVTFTNSTVIRIFYASEDDQIVHILETNLRLYEDIALLGSQWILLCGASLICLNELVYFSTIRWAYHYFRRRRIEGTTLNFTFSY
;
A
#
# COMPACT_ATOMS: atom_id res chain seq x y z
N MET A 1 5.79 -7.43 9.41
CA MET A 1 5.66 -6.48 8.28
C MET A 1 6.17 -5.13 8.77
N GLY A 2 7.27 -4.63 8.17
CA GLY A 2 7.79 -3.29 8.45
C GLY A 2 7.10 -2.24 7.57
N THR A 3 7.16 -0.98 7.99
CA THR A 3 6.66 0.17 7.21
C THR A 3 7.47 0.36 5.92
N GLU A 4 6.93 1.12 4.97
CA GLU A 4 7.60 1.48 3.71
C GLU A 4 8.98 2.09 4.01
N ALA A 5 9.04 3.04 4.94
CA ALA A 5 10.28 3.70 5.33
C ALA A 5 11.33 2.72 5.90
N ALA A 6 10.89 1.73 6.69
CA ALA A 6 11.78 0.70 7.21
C ALA A 6 12.30 -0.22 6.09
N CYS A 7 11.45 -0.58 5.13
CA CYS A 7 11.85 -1.35 3.95
C CYS A 7 12.89 -0.61 3.11
N VAL A 8 12.67 0.68 2.85
CA VAL A 8 13.60 1.52 2.08
C VAL A 8 14.93 1.69 2.81
N LEU A 9 14.90 1.85 4.13
CA LEU A 9 16.12 1.91 4.96
C LEU A 9 16.92 0.61 4.86
N GLU A 10 16.26 -0.54 5.00
CA GLU A 10 16.88 -1.87 4.85
C GLU A 10 17.46 -2.08 3.44
N CYS A 11 16.74 -1.64 2.40
CA CYS A 11 17.23 -1.70 1.03
C CYS A 11 18.50 -0.85 0.83
N ARG A 12 18.52 0.37 1.36
CA ARG A 12 19.70 1.26 1.34
C ARG A 12 20.87 0.66 2.12
N ARG A 13 20.59 0.04 3.27
CA ARG A 13 21.58 -0.65 4.08
C ARG A 13 22.26 -1.78 3.30
N ARG A 14 21.48 -2.66 2.66
CA ARG A 14 21.99 -3.73 1.79
C ARG A 14 22.77 -3.20 0.59
N ALA A 15 22.30 -2.13 -0.04
CA ALA A 15 23.03 -1.48 -1.13
C ALA A 15 24.38 -0.93 -0.67
N THR A 16 24.44 -0.34 0.53
CA THR A 16 25.68 0.20 1.10
C THR A 16 26.67 -0.91 1.44
N ILE A 17 26.20 -2.05 1.96
CA ILE A 17 27.04 -3.24 2.17
C ILE A 17 27.58 -3.76 0.84
N ALA A 18 26.75 -3.83 -0.21
CA ALA A 18 27.19 -4.31 -1.52
C ALA A 18 28.22 -3.38 -2.19
N LEU A 19 28.14 -2.07 -1.95
CA LEU A 19 29.03 -1.08 -2.56
C LEU A 19 30.32 -0.83 -1.77
N CYS A 20 30.21 -0.70 -0.44
CA CYS A 20 31.29 -0.24 0.43
C CYS A 20 31.64 -1.23 1.55
N SER A 21 30.97 -2.39 1.64
CA SER A 21 31.21 -3.45 2.63
C SER A 21 31.08 -3.05 4.11
N CYS A 22 30.43 -1.90 4.37
CA CYS A 22 30.21 -1.38 5.71
C CYS A 22 28.83 -0.73 5.82
N VAL A 23 28.35 -0.55 7.05
CA VAL A 23 27.08 0.13 7.36
C VAL A 23 27.34 1.37 8.21
N PRO A 24 26.84 2.55 7.81
CA PRO A 24 26.98 3.75 8.63
C PRO A 24 26.04 3.70 9.84
N PHE A 25 26.43 4.35 10.94
CA PHE A 25 25.69 4.29 12.21
C PHE A 25 24.25 4.80 12.11
N ASN A 26 24.00 5.79 11.25
CA ASN A 26 22.67 6.34 11.00
C ASN A 26 21.69 5.36 10.33
N MET A 27 22.18 4.26 9.75
CA MET A 27 21.36 3.23 9.10
C MET A 27 21.05 2.03 10.00
N GLN A 28 21.37 2.11 11.31
CA GLN A 28 21.10 1.06 12.30
C GLN A 28 21.72 -0.30 11.90
N PRO A 29 23.03 -0.50 12.13
CA PRO A 29 23.70 -1.76 11.81
C PRO A 29 23.11 -2.93 12.61
N GLN A 30 22.98 -4.10 11.96
CA GLN A 30 22.54 -5.33 12.63
C GLN A 30 23.71 -6.11 13.23
N GLU A 31 23.42 -7.08 14.10
CA GLU A 31 24.44 -7.93 14.71
C GLU A 31 25.25 -8.67 13.63
N GLY A 32 26.59 -8.54 13.70
CA GLY A 32 27.52 -9.13 12.74
C GLY A 32 27.93 -8.21 11.57
N GLU A 33 27.36 -7.01 11.45
CA GLU A 33 27.68 -6.07 10.39
C GLU A 33 28.82 -5.12 10.78
N LYS A 34 29.72 -4.87 9.83
CA LYS A 34 30.85 -3.96 10.04
C LYS A 34 30.38 -2.50 9.98
N VAL A 35 30.62 -1.76 11.05
CA VAL A 35 30.36 -0.31 11.10
C VAL A 35 31.42 0.43 10.28
N CYS A 36 31.01 1.40 9.46
CA CYS A 36 31.95 2.19 8.66
C CYS A 36 32.90 3.03 9.53
N SER A 37 34.20 2.92 9.28
CA SER A 37 35.25 3.82 9.77
C SER A 37 35.37 5.08 8.89
N PRO A 38 36.12 6.11 9.33
CA PRO A 38 36.40 7.30 8.52
C PRO A 38 37.08 7.01 7.18
N GLU A 39 37.79 5.89 7.05
CA GLU A 39 38.46 5.48 5.81
C GLU A 39 37.45 5.16 4.70
N HIS A 40 36.25 4.69 5.08
CA HIS A 40 35.18 4.37 4.14
C HIS A 40 34.37 5.59 3.69
N LEU A 41 34.65 6.79 4.23
CA LEU A 41 33.97 8.04 3.83
C LEU A 41 34.15 8.34 2.34
N TYR A 42 35.30 7.99 1.76
CA TYR A 42 35.53 8.18 0.32
C TYR A 42 34.54 7.35 -0.52
N CYS A 43 34.31 6.09 -0.16
CA CYS A 43 33.36 5.22 -0.86
C CYS A 43 31.91 5.71 -0.69
N LEU A 44 31.54 6.09 0.54
CA LEU A 44 30.23 6.64 0.84
C LEU A 44 29.96 7.94 0.07
N ASN A 45 30.96 8.83 -0.02
CA ASN A 45 30.82 10.09 -0.75
C ASN A 45 30.72 9.85 -2.26
N LYS A 46 31.50 8.91 -2.80
CA LYS A 46 31.43 8.49 -4.21
C LYS A 46 30.04 7.97 -4.61
N HIS A 47 29.34 7.30 -3.69
CA HIS A 47 28.00 6.75 -3.92
C HIS A 47 26.87 7.53 -3.23
N ARG A 48 27.16 8.76 -2.76
CA ARG A 48 26.21 9.57 -1.98
C ARG A 48 24.91 9.82 -2.73
N GLU A 49 25.01 10.18 -4.01
CA GLU A 49 23.84 10.44 -4.85
C GLU A 49 22.97 9.18 -4.96
N LYS A 50 23.59 8.01 -5.19
CA LYS A 50 22.85 6.74 -5.30
C LYS A 50 22.11 6.40 -4.01
N LEU A 51 22.73 6.64 -2.86
CA LEU A 51 22.14 6.33 -1.55
C LEU A 51 21.11 7.36 -1.09
N THR A 52 21.21 8.61 -1.59
CA THR A 52 20.29 9.70 -1.25
C THR A 52 18.99 9.60 -2.04
N TYR A 53 19.07 9.32 -3.35
CA TYR A 53 17.91 9.28 -4.23
C TYR A 53 17.25 7.89 -4.22
N TYR A 54 15.93 7.89 -4.08
CA TYR A 54 15.09 6.70 -4.24
C TYR A 54 14.64 6.60 -5.69
N ASN A 55 14.66 5.41 -6.28
CA ASN A 55 14.14 5.20 -7.62
C ASN A 55 12.60 5.01 -7.56
N PRO A 56 11.79 5.96 -8.05
CA PRO A 56 10.33 5.89 -7.98
C PRO A 56 9.70 4.86 -8.95
N GLY A 57 10.50 4.07 -9.65
CA GLY A 57 10.01 3.03 -10.57
C GLY A 57 9.60 3.59 -11.94
N SER A 58 8.98 2.74 -12.76
CA SER A 58 8.67 3.05 -14.16
C SER A 58 7.46 3.96 -14.38
N ALA A 59 6.64 4.19 -13.35
CA ALA A 59 5.44 5.04 -13.41
C ALA A 59 5.71 6.52 -13.08
N ALA A 60 6.96 6.89 -12.79
CA ALA A 60 7.35 8.25 -12.49
C ALA A 60 7.52 9.11 -13.75
N ASP A 61 7.25 10.41 -13.61
CA ASP A 61 7.36 11.39 -14.68
C ASP A 61 8.76 11.42 -15.33
N SER A 62 8.79 11.75 -16.63
CA SER A 62 10.02 11.92 -17.44
C SER A 62 10.98 12.98 -16.90
N THR A 63 10.53 13.86 -16.01
CA THR A 63 11.38 14.85 -15.33
C THR A 63 12.32 14.22 -14.30
N LEU A 64 12.09 12.96 -13.91
CA LEU A 64 12.88 12.23 -12.89
C LEU A 64 13.86 11.19 -13.48
N ASP A 65 14.28 11.34 -14.73
CA ASP A 65 15.17 10.39 -15.41
C ASP A 65 16.58 10.28 -14.77
N ASN A 66 17.06 11.37 -14.16
CA ASN A 66 18.34 11.38 -13.44
C ASN A 66 18.26 10.57 -12.13
N GLU A 67 17.17 10.70 -11.39
CA GLU A 67 16.90 9.95 -10.16
C GLU A 67 16.63 8.48 -10.47
N LYS A 68 15.99 8.20 -11.60
CA LYS A 68 15.69 6.84 -12.07
C LYS A 68 16.93 6.06 -12.50
N SER A 69 17.93 6.75 -13.07
CA SER A 69 19.20 6.13 -13.50
C SER A 69 20.19 5.98 -12.35
N ASN A 70 20.26 6.96 -11.44
CA ASN A 70 21.25 6.98 -10.36
C ASN A 70 20.75 6.43 -9.03
N GLY A 71 19.44 6.37 -8.78
CA GLY A 71 18.88 5.90 -7.51
C GLY A 71 18.97 4.38 -7.30
N VAL A 72 19.04 3.97 -6.03
CA VAL A 72 18.95 2.55 -5.64
C VAL A 72 17.56 2.00 -6.00
N LYS A 73 17.54 0.85 -6.68
CA LYS A 73 16.31 0.15 -7.09
C LYS A 73 15.83 -0.78 -5.97
N CYS A 74 14.74 -0.41 -5.30
CA CYS A 74 14.10 -1.22 -4.25
C CYS A 74 12.76 -1.79 -4.75
N LEU A 75 12.79 -2.82 -5.60
CA LEU A 75 11.57 -3.36 -6.22
C LEU A 75 10.61 -4.06 -5.25
N HIS A 76 11.09 -4.44 -4.07
CA HIS A 76 10.31 -5.19 -3.09
C HIS A 76 9.55 -4.30 -2.09
N CYS A 77 9.88 -3.00 -2.01
CA CYS A 77 9.19 -2.10 -1.12
C CYS A 77 7.86 -1.66 -1.76
N ARG A 78 6.77 -1.93 -1.04
CA ARG A 78 5.40 -1.52 -1.40
C ARG A 78 4.97 -0.41 -0.45
N PRO A 79 4.11 0.52 -0.91
CA PRO A 79 3.56 1.54 -0.03
C PRO A 79 2.71 0.89 1.07
N ASP A 80 2.70 1.53 2.23
CA ASP A 80 1.86 1.08 3.35
C ASP A 80 0.37 1.35 3.03
N CYS A 81 -0.49 0.34 3.25
CA CYS A 81 -1.94 0.51 3.05
C CYS A 81 -2.57 1.49 4.05
N ARG A 82 -1.90 1.74 5.19
CA ARG A 82 -2.30 2.71 6.20
C ARG A 82 -1.09 3.55 6.55
N HIS A 83 -1.14 4.82 6.20
CA HIS A 83 -0.08 5.78 6.48
C HIS A 83 -0.68 6.99 7.23
N VAL A 84 0.05 7.54 8.19
CA VAL A 84 -0.35 8.73 8.94
C VAL A 84 0.65 9.84 8.64
N THR A 85 0.19 10.89 7.95
CA THR A 85 0.98 12.09 7.68
C THR A 85 0.66 13.17 8.70
N PHE A 86 1.70 13.78 9.28
CA PHE A 86 1.55 14.97 10.11
C PHE A 86 2.00 16.18 9.31
N SER A 87 1.10 17.14 9.12
CA SER A 87 1.43 18.47 8.61
C SER A 87 1.51 19.43 9.79
N ALA A 88 2.58 20.22 9.89
CA ALA A 88 2.78 21.17 10.97
C ALA A 88 3.06 22.56 10.39
N ALA A 89 2.34 23.57 10.88
CA ALA A 89 2.61 24.96 10.60
C ALA A 89 3.52 25.54 11.70
N PRO A 90 4.78 25.87 11.41
CA PRO A 90 5.67 26.45 12.41
C PRO A 90 5.30 27.90 12.69
N ALA A 91 5.14 28.24 13.97
CA ALA A 91 4.98 29.61 14.43
C ALA A 91 6.12 29.94 15.41
N HIS A 92 6.81 31.06 15.16
CA HIS A 92 7.92 31.52 15.98
C HIS A 92 7.53 32.85 16.64
N VAL A 93 7.68 32.93 17.96
CA VAL A 93 7.47 34.16 18.73
C VAL A 93 8.77 34.49 19.46
N PRO A 94 9.37 35.68 19.25
CA PRO A 94 10.59 36.08 19.95
C PRO A 94 10.30 36.28 21.45
N TYR A 95 11.16 35.71 22.29
CA TYR A 95 11.02 35.69 23.75
C TYR A 95 11.79 36.84 24.44
N ASP A 96 11.79 38.04 23.86
CA ASP A 96 12.80 39.05 24.19
C ASP A 96 12.33 40.12 25.23
N TYR A 97 11.07 40.09 25.71
CA TYR A 97 10.55 41.21 26.55
C TYR A 97 9.57 40.88 27.69
N ALA A 98 9.17 39.63 27.92
CA ALA A 98 8.26 39.31 29.04
C ALA A 98 9.06 38.84 30.27
N PRO A 99 8.72 39.25 31.50
CA PRO A 99 9.36 38.72 32.70
C PRO A 99 9.00 37.23 32.85
N LEU A 100 9.82 36.37 32.25
CA LEU A 100 9.76 34.90 32.23
C LEU A 100 9.55 34.28 33.61
N LYS A 101 9.89 35.02 34.67
CA LYS A 101 9.72 34.66 36.08
C LYS A 101 8.25 34.42 36.49
N LYS A 102 7.26 34.97 35.78
CA LYS A 102 5.83 34.77 36.11
C LYS A 102 5.17 33.58 35.42
N LEU A 103 5.62 33.16 34.23
CA LEU A 103 4.95 32.08 33.47
C LEU A 103 5.44 30.66 33.82
N PHE A 104 6.66 30.50 34.34
CA PHE A 104 7.24 29.20 34.68
C PHE A 104 7.56 29.09 36.17
N ARG A 105 6.54 29.21 37.03
CA ARG A 105 6.66 29.01 38.48
C ARG A 105 6.56 27.52 38.85
N ASN A 106 7.44 26.70 38.28
CA ASN A 106 7.55 25.29 38.68
C ASN A 106 8.76 25.15 39.62
N LYS A 107 8.58 24.46 40.75
CA LYS A 107 9.64 24.18 41.75
C LYS A 107 10.90 23.50 41.16
N LEU A 108 10.81 22.95 39.95
CA LEU A 108 11.90 22.28 39.22
C LEU A 108 12.80 23.25 38.44
N LEU A 109 12.40 24.51 38.28
CA LEU A 109 13.09 25.51 37.44
C LEU A 109 13.64 26.68 38.26
N ASP A 110 13.59 26.61 39.59
CA ASP A 110 14.16 27.64 40.47
C ASP A 110 15.70 27.55 40.42
N GLY A 111 16.33 28.55 39.79
CA GLY A 111 17.79 28.68 39.72
C GLY A 111 18.42 28.50 38.34
N VAL A 112 17.64 28.28 37.27
CA VAL A 112 18.17 28.14 35.90
C VAL A 112 18.07 29.47 35.14
N THR A 113 19.20 30.01 34.70
CA THR A 113 19.28 31.22 33.87
C THR A 113 18.96 30.90 32.42
N PHE A 114 17.87 31.47 31.88
CA PHE A 114 17.38 31.24 30.51
C PHE A 114 18.11 32.09 29.46
N THR A 115 19.45 32.01 29.38
CA THR A 115 20.22 32.58 28.26
C THR A 115 20.35 31.51 27.17
N ASN A 116 19.87 31.77 25.94
CA ASN A 116 19.84 30.83 24.81
C ASN A 116 18.87 29.64 24.92
N SER A 117 17.78 29.75 25.68
CA SER A 117 16.75 28.70 25.74
C SER A 117 15.68 28.88 24.66
N THR A 118 15.40 27.83 23.88
CA THR A 118 14.25 27.77 22.98
C THR A 118 13.17 26.88 23.56
N VAL A 119 11.94 27.39 23.66
CA VAL A 119 10.78 26.59 24.06
C VAL A 119 10.03 26.17 22.80
N ILE A 120 9.94 24.87 22.57
CA ILE A 120 9.15 24.29 21.49
C ILE A 120 7.86 23.76 22.11
N ARG A 121 6.71 24.25 21.64
CA ARG A 121 5.39 23.75 22.01
C ARG A 121 4.77 23.08 20.80
N ILE A 122 4.51 21.79 20.90
CA ILE A 122 3.80 21.01 19.89
C ILE A 122 2.39 20.81 20.44
N PHE A 123 1.39 21.30 19.71
CA PHE A 123 -0.02 21.14 20.05
C PHE A 123 -0.81 20.84 18.78
N TYR A 124 -1.91 20.09 18.94
CA TYR A 124 -2.89 19.88 17.88
C TYR A 124 -3.91 21.01 17.97
N ALA A 125 -4.21 21.65 16.83
CA ALA A 125 -5.07 22.84 16.81
C ALA A 125 -6.54 22.53 17.13
N SER A 126 -7.04 21.37 16.68
CA SER A 126 -8.40 20.87 16.98
C SER A 126 -8.45 19.35 16.83
N GLU A 127 -9.36 18.67 17.53
CA GLU A 127 -9.62 17.22 17.36
C GLU A 127 -10.20 16.90 15.97
N ASP A 128 -10.90 17.86 15.36
CA ASP A 128 -11.57 17.70 14.05
C ASP A 128 -10.64 17.82 12.83
N ASP A 129 -9.37 18.21 13.02
CA ASP A 129 -8.42 18.44 11.91
C ASP A 129 -7.73 17.13 11.42
N GLN A 130 -8.19 15.98 11.92
CA GLN A 130 -7.73 14.68 11.47
C GLN A 130 -8.45 14.30 10.16
N ILE A 131 -7.91 14.76 9.04
CA ILE A 131 -8.43 14.39 7.72
C ILE A 131 -8.05 12.93 7.44
N VAL A 132 -9.05 12.04 7.45
CA VAL A 132 -8.87 10.63 7.09
C VAL A 132 -9.23 10.45 5.62
N HIS A 133 -8.22 10.18 4.80
CA HIS A 133 -8.42 9.78 3.41
C HIS A 133 -8.53 8.26 3.32
N ILE A 134 -9.69 7.76 2.88
CA ILE A 134 -9.95 6.34 2.65
C ILE A 134 -10.09 6.13 1.14
N LEU A 135 -9.26 5.25 0.59
CA LEU A 135 -9.44 4.79 -0.78
C LEU A 135 -10.38 3.59 -0.74
N GLU A 136 -11.60 3.80 -1.21
CA GLU A 136 -12.54 2.72 -1.46
C GLU A 136 -12.38 2.20 -2.89
N THR A 137 -12.54 0.89 -3.08
CA THR A 137 -12.60 0.29 -4.41
C THR A 137 -13.87 0.74 -5.11
N ASN A 138 -13.77 1.08 -6.41
CA ASN A 138 -14.85 1.72 -7.17
C ASN A 138 -16.17 0.93 -7.16
N LEU A 139 -16.12 -0.41 -7.07
CA LEU A 139 -17.28 -1.28 -6.94
C LEU A 139 -16.92 -2.54 -6.14
N ARG A 140 -17.74 -2.91 -5.16
CA ARG A 140 -17.63 -4.21 -4.49
C ARG A 140 -18.41 -5.27 -5.27
N LEU A 141 -17.99 -6.54 -5.16
CA LEU A 141 -18.63 -7.65 -5.86
C LEU A 141 -20.15 -7.75 -5.63
N TYR A 142 -20.64 -7.40 -4.43
CA TYR A 142 -22.08 -7.38 -4.17
C TYR A 142 -22.82 -6.29 -4.93
N GLU A 143 -22.16 -5.15 -5.19
CA GLU A 143 -22.72 -4.02 -5.94
C GLU A 143 -22.79 -4.38 -7.42
N ASP A 144 -21.75 -5.02 -7.96
CA ASP A 144 -21.72 -5.51 -9.34
C ASP A 144 -22.84 -6.53 -9.59
N ILE A 145 -23.01 -7.50 -8.69
CA ILE A 145 -24.06 -8.52 -8.81
C ILE A 145 -25.45 -7.87 -8.70
N ALA A 146 -25.62 -6.90 -7.81
CA ALA A 146 -26.89 -6.18 -7.65
C ALA A 146 -27.24 -5.35 -8.90
N LEU A 147 -26.27 -4.64 -9.46
CA LEU A 147 -26.46 -3.84 -10.68
C LEU A 147 -26.82 -4.73 -11.86
N LEU A 148 -26.05 -5.79 -12.12
CA LEU A 148 -26.36 -6.73 -13.21
C LEU A 148 -27.71 -7.41 -12.98
N GLY A 149 -27.95 -7.94 -11.78
CA GLY A 149 -29.20 -8.59 -11.43
C GLY A 149 -30.43 -7.71 -11.66
N SER A 150 -30.35 -6.43 -11.25
CA SER A 150 -31.43 -5.46 -11.45
C SER A 150 -31.73 -5.22 -12.94
N GLN A 151 -30.70 -5.16 -13.79
CA GLN A 151 -30.86 -4.98 -15.24
C GLN A 151 -31.51 -6.19 -15.90
N TRP A 152 -31.09 -7.42 -15.56
CA TRP A 152 -31.67 -8.65 -16.11
C TRP A 152 -33.13 -8.86 -15.68
N ILE A 153 -33.45 -8.51 -14.43
CA ILE A 153 -34.83 -8.59 -13.91
C ILE A 153 -35.72 -7.58 -14.63
N LEU A 154 -35.27 -6.34 -14.83
CA LEU A 154 -36.04 -5.31 -15.54
C LEU A 154 -36.25 -5.63 -17.02
N LEU A 155 -35.23 -6.15 -17.70
CA LEU A 155 -35.28 -6.40 -19.15
C LEU A 155 -36.01 -7.70 -19.52
N CYS A 156 -35.75 -8.79 -18.79
CA CYS A 156 -36.24 -10.11 -19.15
C CYS A 156 -37.33 -10.63 -18.21
N GLY A 157 -37.58 -9.96 -17.08
CA GLY A 157 -38.39 -10.53 -15.99
C GLY A 157 -37.79 -11.81 -15.42
N ALA A 158 -36.51 -12.10 -15.74
CA ALA A 158 -35.87 -13.36 -15.41
C ALA A 158 -35.39 -13.31 -13.96
N SER A 159 -36.08 -14.06 -13.10
CA SER A 159 -35.62 -14.33 -11.74
C SER A 159 -34.74 -15.59 -11.72
N LEU A 160 -33.99 -15.79 -10.62
CA LEU A 160 -33.27 -17.05 -10.36
C LEU A 160 -34.20 -18.28 -10.44
N ILE A 161 -35.48 -18.12 -10.10
CA ILE A 161 -36.49 -19.19 -10.20
C ILE A 161 -36.76 -19.51 -11.67
N CYS A 162 -36.93 -18.50 -12.52
CA CYS A 162 -37.11 -18.69 -13.97
C CYS A 162 -35.89 -19.37 -14.62
N LEU A 163 -34.67 -19.01 -14.19
CA LEU A 163 -33.45 -19.66 -14.65
C LEU A 163 -33.40 -21.14 -14.23
N ASN A 164 -33.77 -21.45 -12.98
CA ASN A 164 -33.79 -22.83 -12.49
C ASN A 164 -34.82 -23.69 -13.26
N GLU A 165 -36.00 -23.14 -13.54
CA GLU A 165 -37.00 -23.83 -14.36
C GLU A 165 -36.51 -24.05 -15.79
N LEU A 166 -35.84 -23.06 -16.40
CA LEU A 166 -35.28 -23.20 -17.75
C LEU A 166 -34.17 -24.27 -17.80
N VAL A 167 -33.32 -24.36 -16.78
CA VAL A 167 -32.32 -25.43 -16.65
C VAL A 167 -33.00 -26.79 -16.49
N TYR A 168 -34.05 -26.89 -15.67
CA TYR A 168 -34.82 -28.13 -15.52
C TYR A 168 -35.43 -28.61 -16.85
N PHE A 169 -36.09 -27.71 -17.59
CA PHE A 169 -36.67 -28.04 -18.89
C PHE A 169 -35.60 -28.37 -19.94
N SER A 170 -34.52 -27.60 -20.01
CA SER A 170 -33.47 -27.83 -21.01
C SER A 170 -32.64 -29.09 -20.74
N THR A 171 -32.45 -29.50 -19.48
CA THR A 171 -31.65 -30.69 -19.17
C THR A 171 -32.50 -31.96 -19.11
N ILE A 172 -33.54 -32.00 -18.27
CA ILE A 172 -34.28 -33.24 -17.99
C ILE A 172 -35.24 -33.57 -19.13
N ARG A 173 -36.00 -32.59 -19.62
CA ARG A 173 -36.95 -32.84 -20.71
C ARG A 173 -36.23 -33.14 -22.03
N TRP A 174 -35.13 -32.45 -22.30
CA TRP A 174 -34.33 -32.70 -23.49
C TRP A 174 -33.56 -34.03 -23.40
N ALA A 175 -32.94 -34.36 -22.26
CA ALA A 175 -32.31 -35.66 -22.06
C ALA A 175 -33.33 -36.80 -22.19
N TYR A 176 -34.52 -36.68 -21.59
CA TYR A 176 -35.58 -37.69 -21.72
C TYR A 176 -36.01 -37.88 -23.19
N HIS A 177 -36.20 -36.77 -23.91
CA HIS A 177 -36.57 -36.84 -25.33
C HIS A 177 -35.44 -37.41 -26.20
N TYR A 178 -34.18 -37.08 -25.89
CA TYR A 178 -33.00 -37.61 -26.55
C TYR A 178 -32.83 -39.13 -26.31
N PHE A 179 -32.96 -39.58 -25.05
CA PHE A 179 -32.93 -41.00 -24.70
C PHE A 179 -34.09 -41.78 -25.31
N ARG A 180 -35.29 -41.20 -25.38
CA ARG A 180 -36.43 -41.82 -26.06
C ARG A 180 -36.19 -41.97 -27.57
N ARG A 181 -35.58 -40.98 -28.23
CA ARG A 181 -35.21 -41.10 -29.66
C ARG A 181 -34.14 -42.18 -29.90
N ARG A 182 -33.08 -42.24 -29.07
CA ARG A 182 -32.07 -43.29 -29.16
C ARG A 182 -32.64 -44.71 -28.94
N ARG A 183 -33.64 -44.86 -28.07
CA ARG A 183 -34.28 -46.17 -27.84
C ARG A 183 -35.07 -46.65 -29.07
N ILE A 184 -35.65 -45.74 -29.86
CA ILE A 184 -36.37 -46.07 -31.11
C ILE A 184 -35.39 -46.52 -32.20
N GLU A 185 -34.24 -45.88 -32.35
CA GLU A 185 -33.17 -46.31 -33.28
C GLU A 185 -32.54 -47.65 -32.89
N GLY A 186 -32.48 -47.97 -31.59
CA GLY A 186 -32.07 -49.31 -31.13
C GLY A 186 -33.09 -50.43 -31.41
N THR A 187 -34.34 -50.08 -31.71
CA THR A 187 -35.41 -51.08 -31.96
C THR A 187 -35.53 -51.42 -33.46
N THR A 188 -35.11 -50.52 -34.36
CA THR A 188 -35.11 -50.78 -35.82
C THR A 188 -33.96 -51.69 -36.28
N LEU A 189 -32.83 -51.72 -35.56
CA LEU A 189 -31.73 -52.66 -35.85
C LEU A 189 -32.05 -54.11 -35.43
N ASN A 190 -32.94 -54.33 -34.46
CA ASN A 190 -33.34 -55.67 -34.04
C ASN A 190 -34.41 -56.30 -34.94
N PHE A 191 -35.10 -55.51 -35.78
CA PHE A 191 -36.10 -56.02 -36.72
C PHE A 191 -35.53 -56.39 -38.10
N THR A 192 -34.28 -56.03 -38.39
CA THR A 192 -33.64 -56.29 -39.69
C THR A 192 -32.75 -57.54 -39.71
N PHE A 193 -32.60 -58.26 -38.58
CA PHE A 193 -31.68 -59.40 -38.44
C PHE A 193 -32.36 -60.77 -38.22
N SER A 194 -33.66 -60.89 -38.53
CA SER A 194 -34.38 -62.18 -38.54
C SER A 194 -35.07 -62.39 -39.88
N TYR A 195 -34.32 -62.86 -40.87
CA TYR A 195 -34.81 -63.60 -42.05
C TYR A 195 -33.78 -64.67 -42.40
#